data_AF-A0A1F2RMY2-F1
#
_entry.id   AF-A0A1F2RMY2-F1
#
_cell.length_a   1.000
_cell.length_b   1.000
_cell.length_c   1.000
_cell.angle_alpha   90.00
_cell.angle_beta   90.00
_cell.angle_gamma   90.00
#
_symmetry.space_group_name_H-M   'P 1'
#
loop_
_entity.id
_entity.type
_entity.pdbx_description
1 polymer ?
#
loop_
_entity_poly.entity_id
_entity_poly.type
_entity_poly.pdbx_seq_one_letter_code
_entity_poly.pdbx_strand_id
1 'polypeptide(L)'
;MWLRECYELYPELTKLRTEQEYDLPRVEREVHQASSGYRVDAKVLLIIENSAGWSYPSWWPRLSEKIKDPIKLEDLHSPEGKQEAVKLLHTRLRHIEVVSVVLRFLCPEEFGILSPPVMAFVNLPPANTHADLYFSYLFVLKKLLRKNPALKHVANVDMALWSAAHLNYFLPKDRARRDVLSREIWCDEFFQEIRLNNLFDGFGRYWQGTDRERLVLSRSLLAHDSTIAGVIAAKCFEDAVVRLGKKLHLNPRNRNQDRLSLARLSTRWLGNLTSGIFL
;
A
#
# COMPACT_ATOMS: atom_id res chain seq x y z
N MET A 1 13.27 -14.15 -7.39
CA MET A 1 14.35 -14.10 -8.40
C MET A 1 14.35 -12.73 -9.07
N TRP A 2 13.25 -12.33 -9.70
CA TRP A 2 13.04 -10.99 -10.27
C TRP A 2 13.47 -9.80 -9.41
N LEU A 3 13.25 -9.79 -8.08
CA LEU A 3 13.64 -8.66 -7.22
C LEU A 3 15.14 -8.38 -7.25
N ARG A 4 15.96 -9.43 -7.22
CA ARG A 4 17.42 -9.27 -7.29
C ARG A 4 17.83 -8.73 -8.66
N GLU A 5 17.26 -9.28 -9.72
CA GLU A 5 17.58 -8.84 -11.07
C GLU A 5 17.13 -7.39 -11.32
N CYS A 6 15.97 -6.99 -10.79
CA CYS A 6 15.51 -5.61 -10.85
C CYS A 6 16.40 -4.67 -10.03
N TYR A 7 16.96 -5.12 -8.91
CA TYR A 7 17.98 -4.37 -8.18
C TYR A 7 19.25 -4.18 -9.02
N GLU A 8 19.73 -5.24 -9.68
CA GLU A 8 20.92 -5.19 -10.56
C GLU A 8 20.69 -4.28 -11.79
N LEU A 9 19.44 -4.18 -12.28
CA LEU A 9 19.05 -3.26 -13.34
C LEU A 9 18.98 -1.80 -12.92
N TYR A 10 18.89 -1.50 -11.62
CA TYR A 10 18.64 -0.14 -11.14
C TYR A 10 19.61 0.91 -11.69
N PRO A 11 20.94 0.71 -11.71
CA PRO A 11 21.88 1.70 -12.23
C PRO A 11 21.68 2.00 -13.73
N GLU A 12 21.33 0.98 -14.51
CA GLU A 12 21.05 1.14 -15.95
C GLU A 12 19.78 1.98 -16.15
N LEU A 13 18.70 1.64 -15.43
CA LEU A 13 17.42 2.32 -15.59
C LEU A 13 17.44 3.76 -15.06
N THR A 14 18.16 4.03 -13.98
CA THR A 14 18.32 5.41 -13.50
C THR A 14 19.13 6.24 -14.48
N LYS A 15 20.24 5.71 -15.01
CA LYS A 15 21.04 6.39 -16.04
C LYS A 15 20.23 6.73 -17.29
N LEU A 16 19.36 5.82 -17.74
CA LEU A 16 18.45 6.09 -18.85
C LEU A 16 17.42 7.19 -18.54
N ARG A 17 16.98 7.31 -17.28
CA ARG A 17 15.96 8.28 -16.86
C ARG A 17 16.53 9.66 -16.58
N THR A 18 17.70 9.73 -15.94
CA THR A 18 18.25 10.98 -15.39
C THR A 18 19.49 11.46 -16.12
N GLU A 19 19.99 10.68 -17.09
CA GLU A 19 21.25 10.91 -17.79
C GLU A 19 22.48 10.91 -16.86
N GLN A 20 22.30 10.50 -15.61
CA GLN A 20 23.32 10.50 -14.57
C GLN A 20 23.47 9.08 -14.00
N GLU A 21 24.72 8.67 -13.82
CA GLU A 21 25.04 7.43 -13.13
C GLU A 21 24.99 7.66 -11.61
N TYR A 22 24.15 6.89 -10.92
CA TYR A 22 23.99 7.01 -9.47
C TYR A 22 25.04 6.19 -8.73
N ASP A 23 25.73 6.82 -7.78
CA ASP A 23 26.58 6.19 -6.77
C ASP A 23 25.97 6.44 -5.38
N LEU A 24 24.80 5.84 -5.14
CA LEU A 24 24.09 5.96 -3.86
C LEU A 24 24.96 5.53 -2.66
N PRO A 25 25.75 4.43 -2.73
CA PRO A 25 26.62 4.04 -1.63
C PRO A 25 27.64 5.11 -1.23
N ARG A 26 28.13 5.90 -2.18
CA ARG A 26 28.98 7.05 -1.87
C ARG A 26 28.23 8.13 -1.08
N VAL A 27 27.02 8.48 -1.50
CA VAL A 27 26.19 9.47 -0.80
C VAL A 27 25.90 9.01 0.62
N GLU A 28 25.54 7.74 0.80
CA GLU A 28 25.31 7.11 2.11
C GLU A 28 26.54 7.23 3.01
N ARG A 29 27.75 6.94 2.49
CA ARG A 29 28.99 7.10 3.25
C ARG A 29 29.27 8.55 3.65
N GLU A 30 29.10 9.50 2.74
CA GLU A 30 29.31 10.93 2.99
C GLU A 30 28.31 11.45 4.05
N VAL A 31 27.03 11.06 3.94
CA VAL A 31 25.98 11.38 4.92
C VAL A 31 26.29 10.76 6.27
N HIS A 32 26.64 9.48 6.33
CA HIS A 32 26.95 8.79 7.57
C HIS A 32 28.14 9.41 8.31
N GLN A 33 29.19 9.78 7.57
CA GLN A 33 30.36 10.48 8.13
C GLN A 33 30.03 11.87 8.67
N ALA A 34 29.07 12.57 8.05
CA ALA A 34 28.63 13.89 8.48
C ALA A 34 27.63 13.84 9.64
N SER A 35 26.79 12.79 9.72
CA SER A 35 25.77 12.62 10.74
C SER A 35 26.34 11.99 12.01
N SER A 36 27.02 12.79 12.84
CA SER A 36 27.50 12.33 14.16
C SER A 36 26.32 11.85 15.03
N GLY A 37 26.12 10.53 15.12
CA GLY A 37 25.06 9.92 15.91
C GLY A 37 23.65 10.24 15.39
N TYR A 38 23.41 10.10 14.08
CA TYR A 38 22.12 10.37 13.43
C TYR A 38 21.58 11.79 13.63
N ARG A 39 22.48 12.74 13.88
CA ARG A 39 22.16 14.16 13.88
C ARG A 39 21.99 14.67 12.44
N VAL A 40 20.86 15.29 12.17
CA VAL A 40 20.52 15.91 10.89
C VAL A 40 20.62 17.43 11.04
N ASP A 41 21.60 18.03 10.37
CA ASP A 41 21.76 19.47 10.28
C ASP A 41 21.95 19.92 8.82
N ALA A 42 22.13 21.21 8.61
CA ALA A 42 22.29 21.78 7.27
C ALA A 42 23.44 21.13 6.48
N LYS A 43 24.52 20.68 7.14
CA LYS A 43 25.66 20.04 6.47
C LYS A 43 25.25 18.69 5.87
N VAL A 44 24.55 17.87 6.65
CA VAL A 44 24.02 16.57 6.16
C VAL A 44 23.08 16.77 4.98
N LEU A 45 22.20 17.77 5.06
CA LEU A 45 21.23 18.05 4.01
C LEU A 45 21.89 18.59 2.73
N LEU A 46 22.92 19.42 2.86
CA LEU A 46 23.70 19.92 1.73
C LEU A 46 24.42 18.80 0.97
N ILE A 47 24.90 17.77 1.66
CA ILE A 47 25.48 16.58 1.02
C ILE A 47 24.41 15.91 0.15
N ILE A 48 23.22 15.69 0.71
CA ILE A 48 22.09 15.11 -0.02
C ILE A 48 21.71 15.99 -1.22
N GLU A 49 21.59 17.30 -1.06
CA GLU A 49 21.16 18.20 -2.15
C GLU A 49 22.16 18.35 -3.30
N ASN A 50 23.46 18.34 -2.99
CA ASN A 50 24.51 18.72 -3.94
C ASN A 50 25.39 17.54 -4.38
N SER A 51 25.10 16.32 -3.92
CA SER A 51 25.93 15.16 -4.27
C SER A 51 25.84 14.85 -5.77
N ALA A 52 27.00 14.63 -6.38
CA ALA A 52 27.09 14.10 -7.74
C ALA A 52 26.73 12.59 -7.82
N GLY A 53 26.53 11.92 -6.69
CA GLY A 53 26.18 10.50 -6.62
C GLY A 53 24.69 10.21 -6.82
N TRP A 54 23.83 11.22 -6.89
CA TRP A 54 22.41 11.06 -7.23
C TRP A 54 21.80 12.38 -7.70
N SER A 55 20.60 12.35 -8.29
CA SER A 55 19.93 13.58 -8.72
C SER A 55 18.89 14.04 -7.71
N TYR A 56 19.21 15.12 -6.99
CA TYR A 56 18.22 15.89 -6.24
C TYR A 56 17.36 16.72 -7.21
N PRO A 57 16.04 16.50 -7.30
CA PRO A 57 15.20 17.24 -8.24
C PRO A 57 15.19 18.75 -7.95
N SER A 58 15.34 19.58 -8.99
CA SER A 58 15.39 21.04 -8.85
C SER A 58 14.09 21.66 -8.30
N TRP A 59 12.96 20.96 -8.46
CA TRP A 59 11.65 21.38 -7.98
C TRP A 59 11.37 20.98 -6.53
N TRP A 60 12.27 20.23 -5.87
CA TRP A 60 12.18 19.98 -4.44
C TRP A 60 12.67 21.18 -3.61
N PRO A 61 12.09 21.40 -2.42
CA PRO A 61 12.51 22.49 -1.54
C PRO A 61 13.92 22.24 -1.02
N ARG A 62 14.79 23.26 -1.00
CA ARG A 62 16.12 23.15 -0.38
C ARG A 62 15.99 22.91 1.13
N LEU A 63 16.39 21.73 1.58
CA LEU A 63 16.24 21.19 2.94
C LEU A 63 17.18 21.87 3.91
N SER A 64 18.40 22.12 3.46
CA SER A 64 19.44 22.86 4.17
C SER A 64 18.96 24.23 4.64
N GLU A 65 18.06 24.88 3.89
CA GLU A 65 17.45 26.15 4.26
C GLU A 65 16.31 26.02 5.29
N LYS A 66 15.68 24.84 5.38
CA LYS A 66 14.54 24.58 6.28
C LYS A 66 14.95 24.20 7.70
N ILE A 67 16.16 23.67 7.89
CA ILE A 67 16.67 23.20 9.18
C ILE A 67 17.74 24.17 9.68
N LYS A 68 17.35 25.04 10.62
CA LYS A 68 18.27 25.96 11.33
C LYS A 68 18.93 25.28 12.52
N ASP A 69 18.12 24.58 13.30
CA ASP A 69 18.58 23.85 14.48
C ASP A 69 18.78 22.37 14.14
N PRO A 70 19.93 21.78 14.50
CA PRO A 70 20.17 20.35 14.33
C PRO A 70 19.09 19.49 14.99
N ILE A 71 18.67 18.44 14.29
CA ILE A 71 17.69 17.46 14.77
C ILE A 71 18.45 16.20 15.14
N LYS A 72 18.45 15.84 16.42
CA LYS A 72 18.98 14.55 16.86
C LYS A 72 17.89 13.48 16.71
N LEU A 73 18.19 12.41 15.99
CA LEU A 73 17.29 11.27 15.85
C LEU A 73 17.75 10.17 16.80
N GLU A 74 16.81 9.57 17.53
CA GLU A 74 17.11 8.51 18.49
C GLU A 74 16.70 7.15 17.92
N ASP A 75 17.59 6.16 18.09
CA ASP A 75 17.41 4.75 17.74
C ASP A 75 16.58 4.47 16.47
N LEU A 76 17.18 4.74 15.31
CA LEU A 76 16.54 4.48 14.02
C LEU A 76 16.27 2.99 13.74
N HIS A 77 16.66 2.07 14.62
CA HIS A 77 16.42 0.64 14.47
C HIS A 77 15.21 0.14 15.27
N SER A 78 14.76 0.84 16.32
CA SER A 78 13.50 0.51 17.00
C SER A 78 12.26 1.03 16.25
N PRO A 79 11.10 0.39 16.42
CA PRO A 79 9.82 0.91 15.91
C PRO A 79 9.52 2.33 16.41
N GLU A 80 9.77 2.60 17.68
CA GLU A 80 9.48 3.88 18.34
C GLU A 80 10.39 4.99 17.80
N GLY A 81 11.70 4.73 17.71
CA GLY A 81 12.66 5.70 17.16
C GLY A 81 12.41 6.01 15.69
N LYS A 82 12.01 5.02 14.87
CA LYS A 82 11.55 5.26 13.49
C LYS A 82 10.31 6.15 13.44
N GLN A 83 9.33 5.89 14.32
CA GLN A 83 8.11 6.68 14.38
C GLN A 83 8.38 8.13 14.76
N GLU A 84 9.22 8.33 15.76
CA GLU A 84 9.64 9.64 16.22
C GLU A 84 10.44 10.39 15.15
N ALA A 85 11.41 9.72 14.51
CA ALA A 85 12.22 10.32 13.45
C ALA A 85 11.39 10.82 12.26
N VAL A 86 10.44 10.00 11.76
CA VAL A 86 9.53 10.42 10.68
C VAL A 86 8.68 11.61 11.11
N LYS A 87 8.12 11.61 12.32
CA LYS A 87 7.28 12.72 12.82
C LYS A 87 8.08 14.01 12.99
N LEU A 88 9.27 13.94 13.60
CA LEU A 88 10.17 15.08 13.83
C LEU A 88 10.59 15.71 12.50
N LEU A 89 11.12 14.91 11.57
CA LEU A 89 11.56 15.39 10.27
C LEU A 89 10.39 15.93 9.45
N HIS A 90 9.23 15.26 9.44
CA HIS A 90 8.06 15.72 8.71
C HIS A 90 7.49 17.04 9.27
N THR A 91 7.58 17.26 10.59
CA THR A 91 7.18 18.53 11.21
C THR A 91 8.05 19.69 10.75
N ARG A 92 9.34 19.45 10.50
CA ARG A 92 10.30 20.49 10.07
C ARG A 92 10.30 20.69 8.56
N LEU A 93 10.31 19.60 7.79
CA LEU A 93 10.44 19.62 6.34
C LEU A 93 9.10 19.75 5.61
N ARG A 94 7.98 19.35 6.24
CA ARG A 94 6.60 19.42 5.69
C ARG A 94 6.32 18.62 4.42
N HIS A 95 7.29 17.85 3.93
CA HIS A 95 7.17 17.00 2.73
C HIS A 95 7.65 15.58 3.04
N ILE A 96 6.77 14.59 2.97
CA ILE A 96 7.09 13.22 3.40
C ILE A 96 8.04 12.50 2.43
N GLU A 97 7.94 12.80 1.14
CA GLU A 97 8.81 12.26 0.09
C GLU A 97 10.25 12.66 0.36
N VAL A 98 10.44 13.93 0.72
CA VAL A 98 11.73 14.47 1.12
C VAL A 98 12.24 13.83 2.42
N VAL A 99 11.38 13.67 3.42
CA VAL A 99 11.73 12.98 4.68
C VAL A 99 12.22 11.55 4.39
N SER A 100 11.57 10.85 3.46
CA SER A 100 11.96 9.50 3.08
C SER A 100 13.36 9.43 2.49
N VAL A 101 13.77 10.45 1.71
CA VAL A 101 15.12 10.55 1.14
C VAL A 101 16.16 10.77 2.22
N VAL A 102 15.91 11.69 3.14
CA VAL A 102 16.82 11.95 4.27
C VAL A 102 17.04 10.68 5.08
N LEU A 103 15.96 9.99 5.44
CA LEU A 103 16.03 8.75 6.21
C LEU A 103 16.69 7.59 5.43
N ARG A 104 16.44 7.49 4.11
CA ARG A 104 17.07 6.50 3.24
C ARG A 104 18.58 6.61 3.24
N PHE A 105 19.13 7.83 3.18
CA PHE A 105 20.58 8.04 3.17
C PHE A 105 21.21 7.94 4.57
N LEU A 106 20.45 8.21 5.63
CA LEU A 106 20.93 8.08 7.01
C LEU A 106 20.97 6.63 7.50
N CYS A 107 19.92 5.84 7.19
CA CYS A 107 19.77 4.46 7.67
C CYS A 107 19.17 3.58 6.55
N PRO A 108 19.99 3.23 5.53
CA PRO A 108 19.56 2.45 4.37
C PRO A 108 18.95 1.08 4.75
N GLU A 109 19.37 0.51 5.87
CA GLU A 109 18.89 -0.75 6.40
C GLU A 109 17.39 -0.74 6.66
N GLU A 110 16.85 0.40 7.08
CA GLU A 110 15.50 0.52 7.64
C GLU A 110 14.53 1.30 6.76
N PHE A 111 15.05 2.13 5.84
CA PHE A 111 14.27 3.11 5.09
C PHE A 111 14.44 2.99 3.56
N GLY A 112 13.37 3.34 2.85
CA GLY A 112 13.26 3.42 1.38
C GLY A 112 12.78 4.81 0.96
N ILE A 113 12.89 5.16 -0.32
CA ILE A 113 12.36 6.43 -0.83
C ILE A 113 10.89 6.24 -1.21
N LEU A 114 10.00 7.02 -0.60
CA LEU A 114 8.59 7.01 -0.93
C LEU A 114 8.41 7.48 -2.38
N SER A 115 8.06 6.53 -3.27
CA SER A 115 8.04 6.75 -4.71
C SER A 115 6.65 6.45 -5.27
N PRO A 116 5.96 7.43 -5.91
CA PRO A 116 4.63 7.20 -6.47
C PRO A 116 4.56 6.02 -7.48
N PRO A 117 5.53 5.81 -8.39
CA PRO A 117 5.57 4.62 -9.23
C PRO A 117 5.60 3.31 -8.44
N VAL A 118 6.37 3.24 -7.36
CA VAL A 118 6.45 2.03 -6.52
C VAL A 118 5.15 1.83 -5.74
N MET A 119 4.58 2.90 -5.19
CA MET A 119 3.28 2.86 -4.51
C MET A 119 2.19 2.31 -5.44
N ALA A 120 2.12 2.81 -6.67
CA ALA A 120 1.18 2.30 -7.68
C ALA A 120 1.46 0.84 -8.03
N PHE A 121 2.74 0.47 -8.19
CA PHE A 121 3.13 -0.90 -8.52
C PHE A 121 2.72 -1.92 -7.45
N VAL A 122 2.83 -1.56 -6.17
CA VAL A 122 2.42 -2.41 -5.04
C VAL A 122 0.96 -2.23 -4.62
N ASN A 123 0.18 -1.44 -5.36
CA ASN A 123 -1.21 -1.05 -5.04
C ASN A 123 -1.37 -0.43 -3.63
N LEU A 124 -0.37 0.33 -3.16
CA LEU A 124 -0.42 0.91 -1.81
C LEU A 124 -1.61 1.87 -1.70
N PRO A 125 -2.52 1.66 -0.73
CA PRO A 125 -3.68 2.51 -0.60
C PRO A 125 -3.29 3.86 0.03
N PRO A 126 -4.08 4.93 -0.14
CA PRO A 126 -3.85 6.20 0.54
C PRO A 126 -3.84 6.02 2.07
N ALA A 127 -3.34 6.94 2.87
CA ALA A 127 -3.47 6.86 4.33
C ALA A 127 -4.05 8.15 4.90
N ASN A 128 -4.47 8.12 6.17
CA ASN A 128 -5.03 9.30 6.83
C ASN A 128 -3.98 10.38 7.07
N THR A 129 -2.72 9.97 7.25
CA THR A 129 -1.58 10.89 7.36
C THR A 129 -0.46 10.46 6.42
N HIS A 130 0.38 11.41 6.00
CA HIS A 130 1.57 11.12 5.21
C HIS A 130 2.56 10.18 5.94
N ALA A 131 2.65 10.29 7.27
CA ALA A 131 3.49 9.39 8.06
C ALA A 131 2.96 7.95 8.00
N ASP A 132 1.65 7.75 8.15
CA ASP A 132 1.04 6.42 8.07
C ASP A 132 1.21 5.81 6.67
N LEU A 133 1.12 6.63 5.62
CA LEU A 133 1.39 6.22 4.25
C LEU A 133 2.83 5.70 4.13
N TYR A 134 3.79 6.44 4.68
CA TYR A 134 5.19 6.04 4.63
C TYR A 134 5.48 4.79 5.47
N PHE A 135 4.88 4.62 6.64
CA PHE A 135 5.02 3.37 7.40
C PHE A 135 4.42 2.16 6.68
N SER A 136 3.28 2.35 6.01
CA SER A 136 2.68 1.30 5.18
C SER A 136 3.61 0.91 4.03
N TYR A 137 4.26 1.90 3.40
CA TYR A 137 5.29 1.68 2.39
C TYR A 137 6.48 0.88 2.93
N LEU A 138 7.09 1.31 4.03
CA LEU A 138 8.23 0.62 4.66
C LEU A 138 7.88 -0.80 5.11
N PHE A 139 6.65 -1.03 5.57
CA PHE A 139 6.16 -2.35 5.93
C PHE A 139 6.15 -3.32 4.75
N VAL A 140 5.69 -2.85 3.57
CA VAL A 140 5.74 -3.62 2.33
C VAL A 140 7.19 -3.96 1.96
N LEU A 141 8.09 -2.98 1.99
CA LEU A 141 9.50 -3.22 1.69
C LEU A 141 10.15 -4.24 2.63
N LYS A 142 9.86 -4.16 3.94
CA LYS A 142 10.37 -5.12 4.93
C LYS A 142 9.81 -6.53 4.74
N LYS A 143 8.54 -6.66 4.36
CA LYS A 143 7.95 -7.97 4.01
C LYS A 143 8.71 -8.62 2.84
N LEU A 144 8.98 -7.85 1.79
CA LEU A 144 9.72 -8.32 0.62
C LEU A 144 11.18 -8.63 0.94
N LEU A 145 11.84 -7.81 1.77
CA LEU A 145 13.21 -8.05 2.23
C LEU A 145 13.33 -9.40 2.93
N ARG A 146 12.41 -9.72 3.85
CA ARG A 146 12.39 -11.00 4.59
C ARG A 146 12.29 -12.22 3.68
N LYS A 147 11.66 -12.08 2.51
CA LYS A 147 11.55 -13.16 1.51
C LYS A 147 12.72 -13.22 0.52
N ASN A 148 13.58 -12.20 0.50
CA ASN A 148 14.66 -12.07 -0.46
C ASN A 148 15.99 -11.78 0.26
N PRO A 149 16.60 -12.80 0.91
CA PRO A 149 17.83 -12.62 1.69
C PRO A 149 19.05 -12.21 0.87
N ALA A 150 18.97 -12.30 -0.46
CA ALA A 150 19.99 -11.76 -1.36
C ALA A 150 20.07 -10.22 -1.32
N LEU A 151 18.99 -9.54 -0.93
CA LEU A 151 18.97 -8.11 -0.68
C LEU A 151 19.21 -7.89 0.82
N LYS A 152 20.11 -6.96 1.15
CA LYS A 152 20.57 -6.76 2.54
C LYS A 152 19.78 -5.68 3.29
N HIS A 153 19.25 -4.71 2.56
CA HIS A 153 18.71 -3.47 3.12
C HIS A 153 17.33 -3.16 2.52
N VAL A 154 16.48 -2.47 3.29
CA VAL A 154 15.16 -1.98 2.80
C VAL A 154 15.34 -1.13 1.55
N ALA A 155 16.35 -0.27 1.58
CA ALA A 155 16.97 0.40 0.45
C ALA A 155 17.05 -0.38 -0.87
N ASN A 156 17.54 -1.62 -0.83
CA ASN A 156 17.77 -2.40 -2.04
C ASN A 156 16.45 -2.93 -2.62
N VAL A 157 15.49 -3.24 -1.75
CA VAL A 157 14.13 -3.62 -2.15
C VAL A 157 13.42 -2.45 -2.80
N ASP A 158 13.56 -1.25 -2.22
CA ASP A 158 13.02 -0.01 -2.79
C ASP A 158 13.53 0.22 -4.22
N MET A 159 14.85 0.12 -4.42
CA MET A 159 15.49 0.21 -5.74
C MET A 159 14.98 -0.87 -6.70
N ALA A 160 14.86 -2.13 -6.25
CA ALA A 160 14.34 -3.21 -7.06
C ALA A 160 12.90 -2.96 -7.53
N LEU A 161 12.02 -2.53 -6.62
CA LEU A 161 10.63 -2.24 -6.97
C LEU A 161 10.53 -1.02 -7.89
N TRP A 162 11.38 -0.02 -7.70
CA TRP A 162 11.45 1.11 -8.60
C TRP A 162 11.81 0.66 -10.02
N SER A 163 12.82 -0.20 -10.17
CA SER A 163 13.16 -0.78 -11.48
C SER A 163 11.99 -1.56 -12.09
N ALA A 164 11.36 -2.42 -11.28
CA ALA A 164 10.21 -3.22 -11.71
C ALA A 164 9.05 -2.36 -12.21
N ALA A 165 8.73 -1.26 -11.51
CA ALA A 165 7.70 -0.31 -11.89
C ALA A 165 7.99 0.41 -13.22
N HIS A 166 9.25 0.42 -13.67
CA HIS A 166 9.67 1.12 -14.89
C HIS A 166 10.18 0.23 -16.02
N LEU A 167 10.13 -1.11 -15.89
CA LEU A 167 10.60 -2.05 -16.91
C LEU A 167 10.04 -1.74 -18.31
N ASN A 168 8.75 -1.42 -18.40
CA ASN A 168 8.08 -1.14 -19.67
C ASN A 168 8.49 0.17 -20.32
N TYR A 169 8.99 1.14 -19.55
CA TYR A 169 9.37 2.45 -20.05
C TYR A 169 10.83 2.47 -20.53
N PHE A 170 11.72 1.80 -19.82
CA PHE A 170 13.17 1.92 -20.03
C PHE A 170 13.84 0.72 -20.71
N LEU A 171 13.18 -0.45 -20.78
CA LEU A 171 13.67 -1.61 -21.54
C LEU A 171 12.83 -1.93 -22.80
N PRO A 172 12.58 -0.98 -23.73
CA PRO A 172 11.84 -1.30 -24.95
C PRO A 172 12.67 -2.14 -25.94
N LYS A 173 14.01 -2.08 -25.85
CA LYS A 173 14.94 -2.77 -26.77
C LYS A 173 15.25 -4.21 -26.36
N ASP A 174 15.24 -4.52 -25.06
CA ASP A 174 15.41 -5.88 -24.53
C ASP A 174 14.06 -6.48 -24.12
N ARG A 175 13.21 -6.72 -25.13
CA ARG A 175 11.86 -7.27 -24.89
C ARG A 175 11.90 -8.64 -24.24
N ALA A 176 12.86 -9.49 -24.63
CA ALA A 176 12.96 -10.84 -24.12
C ALA A 176 13.17 -10.85 -22.60
N ARG A 177 14.16 -10.09 -22.12
CA ARG A 177 14.42 -9.97 -20.67
C ARG A 177 13.26 -9.33 -19.92
N ARG A 178 12.69 -8.26 -20.46
CA ARG A 178 11.51 -7.59 -19.89
C ARG A 178 10.33 -8.56 -19.75
N ASP A 179 10.05 -9.37 -20.76
CA ASP A 179 8.90 -10.28 -20.77
C ASP A 179 9.10 -11.44 -19.77
N VAL A 180 10.34 -11.92 -19.60
CA VAL A 180 10.70 -12.89 -18.56
C VAL A 180 10.48 -12.28 -17.17
N LEU A 181 11.05 -11.10 -16.89
CA LEU A 181 10.89 -10.43 -15.60
C LEU A 181 9.44 -10.11 -15.29
N SER A 182 8.69 -9.63 -16.29
CA SER A 182 7.26 -9.34 -16.14
C SER A 182 6.50 -10.61 -15.78
N ARG A 183 6.78 -11.73 -16.45
CA ARG A 183 6.16 -13.02 -16.13
C ARG A 183 6.50 -13.47 -14.71
N GLU A 184 7.76 -13.38 -14.30
CA GLU A 184 8.16 -13.72 -12.93
C GLU A 184 7.44 -12.87 -11.89
N ILE A 185 7.32 -11.56 -12.11
CA ILE A 185 6.57 -10.65 -11.24
C ILE A 185 5.11 -11.09 -11.15
N TRP A 186 4.47 -11.36 -12.29
CA TRP A 186 3.06 -11.76 -12.35
C TRP A 186 2.79 -13.13 -11.72
N CYS A 187 3.74 -14.06 -11.81
CA CYS A 187 3.65 -15.39 -11.24
C CYS A 187 4.15 -15.49 -9.78
N ASP A 188 4.73 -14.43 -9.21
CA ASP A 188 5.13 -14.39 -7.81
C ASP A 188 3.91 -14.25 -6.90
N GLU A 189 3.40 -15.39 -6.41
CA GLU A 189 2.21 -15.46 -5.55
C GLU A 189 2.32 -14.59 -4.30
N PHE A 190 3.50 -14.52 -3.67
CA PHE A 190 3.70 -13.70 -2.47
C PHE A 190 3.60 -12.20 -2.79
N PHE A 191 4.17 -11.79 -3.93
CA PHE A 191 4.03 -10.41 -4.38
C PHE A 191 2.60 -10.07 -4.78
N GLN A 192 1.90 -10.99 -5.47
CA GLN A 192 0.48 -10.80 -5.78
C GLN A 192 -0.37 -10.72 -4.50
N GLU A 193 -0.08 -11.53 -3.48
CA GLU A 193 -0.75 -11.45 -2.18
C GLU A 193 -0.55 -10.09 -1.52
N ILE A 194 0.66 -9.52 -1.54
CA ILE A 194 0.91 -8.16 -1.06
C ILE A 194 0.06 -7.13 -1.81
N ARG A 195 0.05 -7.21 -3.15
CA ARG A 195 -0.72 -6.28 -3.99
C ARG A 195 -2.22 -6.39 -3.76
N LEU A 196 -2.73 -7.60 -3.56
CA LEU A 196 -4.13 -7.85 -3.26
C LEU A 196 -4.49 -7.34 -1.87
N ASN A 197 -3.68 -7.62 -0.85
CA ASN A 197 -3.91 -7.13 0.50
C ASN A 197 -3.92 -5.58 0.53
N ASN A 198 -2.95 -4.93 -0.10
CA ASN A 198 -2.92 -3.47 -0.20
C ASN A 198 -4.14 -2.90 -0.92
N LEU A 199 -4.55 -3.53 -2.02
CA LEU A 199 -5.74 -3.16 -2.78
C LEU A 199 -7.01 -3.31 -1.91
N PHE A 200 -7.14 -4.43 -1.21
CA PHE A 200 -8.28 -4.71 -0.33
C PHE A 200 -8.30 -3.83 0.92
N ASP A 201 -7.17 -3.49 1.51
CA ASP A 201 -7.09 -2.52 2.60
C ASP A 201 -7.57 -1.12 2.14
N GLY A 202 -7.28 -0.78 0.88
CA GLY A 202 -7.85 0.39 0.21
C GLY A 202 -9.38 0.31 0.09
N PHE A 203 -9.89 -0.79 -0.46
CA PHE A 203 -11.33 -1.05 -0.57
C PHE A 203 -12.02 -1.15 0.79
N GLY A 204 -11.32 -1.63 1.82
CA GLY A 204 -11.79 -1.82 3.18
C GLY A 204 -12.39 -0.55 3.75
N ARG A 205 -11.87 0.63 3.40
CA ARG A 205 -12.48 1.91 3.79
C ARG A 205 -13.88 2.13 3.21
N TYR A 206 -14.07 1.79 1.95
CA TYR A 206 -15.40 1.84 1.32
C TYR A 206 -16.28 0.68 1.80
N TRP A 207 -15.70 -0.49 2.06
CA TRP A 207 -16.39 -1.65 2.62
C TRP A 207 -16.83 -1.42 4.07
N GLN A 208 -16.12 -0.61 4.85
CA GLN A 208 -16.54 -0.16 6.18
C GLN A 208 -17.39 1.13 6.12
N GLY A 209 -17.52 1.72 4.93
CA GLY A 209 -18.38 2.86 4.66
C GLY A 209 -19.86 2.50 4.71
N THR A 210 -20.70 3.52 4.62
CA THR A 210 -22.14 3.42 4.50
C THR A 210 -22.56 2.62 3.25
N ASP A 211 -23.76 2.05 3.26
CA ASP A 211 -24.30 1.34 2.09
C ASP A 211 -24.28 2.21 0.82
N ARG A 212 -24.46 3.53 0.97
CA ARG A 212 -24.37 4.47 -0.15
C ARG A 212 -22.98 4.48 -0.76
N GLU A 213 -21.93 4.55 0.05
CA GLU A 213 -20.54 4.54 -0.42
C GLU A 213 -20.19 3.21 -1.09
N ARG A 214 -20.64 2.09 -0.52
CA ARG A 214 -20.48 0.76 -1.12
C ARG A 214 -21.21 0.62 -2.46
N LEU A 215 -22.43 1.14 -2.58
CA LEU A 215 -23.19 1.12 -3.83
C LEU A 215 -22.58 2.03 -4.91
N VAL A 216 -22.03 3.19 -4.51
CA VAL A 216 -21.27 4.06 -5.43
C VAL A 216 -20.02 3.35 -5.95
N LEU A 217 -19.31 2.64 -5.07
CA LEU A 217 -18.17 1.82 -5.45
C LEU A 217 -18.58 0.68 -6.41
N SER A 218 -19.62 -0.09 -6.06
CA SER A 218 -20.17 -1.16 -6.91
C SER A 218 -20.54 -0.64 -8.30
N ARG A 219 -21.24 0.49 -8.39
CA ARG A 219 -21.60 1.12 -9.66
C ARG A 219 -20.37 1.51 -10.49
N SER A 220 -19.34 2.04 -9.84
CA SER A 220 -18.09 2.42 -10.52
C SER A 220 -17.35 1.19 -11.04
N LEU A 221 -17.39 0.08 -10.30
CA LEU A 221 -16.76 -1.19 -10.70
C LEU A 221 -17.53 -1.96 -11.76
N LEU A 222 -18.83 -1.72 -11.92
CA LEU A 222 -19.68 -2.47 -12.85
C LEU A 222 -19.16 -2.44 -14.30
N ALA A 223 -18.53 -1.33 -14.71
CA ALA A 223 -17.96 -1.16 -16.05
C ALA A 223 -16.62 -1.91 -16.25
N HIS A 224 -15.98 -2.35 -15.17
CA HIS A 224 -14.64 -2.93 -15.19
C HIS A 224 -14.64 -4.40 -14.77
N ASP A 225 -15.38 -4.74 -13.71
CA ASP A 225 -15.55 -6.10 -13.20
C ASP A 225 -16.95 -6.24 -12.60
N SER A 226 -17.85 -6.82 -13.41
CA SER A 226 -19.24 -7.05 -13.00
C SER A 226 -19.38 -8.04 -11.83
N THR A 227 -18.41 -8.94 -11.64
CA THR A 227 -18.44 -9.94 -10.56
C THR A 227 -18.19 -9.26 -9.22
N ILE A 228 -17.12 -8.46 -9.12
CA ILE A 228 -16.79 -7.72 -7.89
C ILE A 228 -17.89 -6.69 -7.59
N ALA A 229 -18.38 -5.99 -8.61
CA ALA A 229 -19.50 -5.07 -8.47
C ALA A 229 -20.74 -5.76 -7.89
N GLY A 230 -21.07 -6.95 -8.39
CA GLY A 230 -22.19 -7.76 -7.93
C GLY A 230 -22.04 -8.18 -6.47
N VAL A 231 -20.86 -8.62 -6.04
CA VAL A 231 -20.59 -9.01 -4.65
C VAL A 231 -20.80 -7.84 -3.68
N ILE A 232 -20.32 -6.64 -4.03
CA ILE A 232 -20.50 -5.44 -3.19
C ILE A 232 -21.99 -5.07 -3.09
N ALA A 233 -22.72 -5.06 -4.21
CA ALA A 233 -24.14 -4.76 -4.24
C ALA A 233 -24.96 -5.79 -3.44
N ALA A 234 -24.64 -7.08 -3.58
CA ALA A 234 -25.29 -8.16 -2.85
C ALA A 234 -25.11 -8.00 -1.33
N LYS A 235 -23.92 -7.57 -0.88
CA LYS A 235 -23.69 -7.31 0.55
C LYS A 235 -24.56 -6.18 1.09
N CYS A 236 -24.70 -5.08 0.35
CA CYS A 236 -25.60 -3.98 0.71
C CYS A 236 -27.07 -4.42 0.77
N PHE A 237 -27.49 -5.26 -0.18
CA PHE A 237 -28.84 -5.82 -0.18
C PHE A 237 -29.08 -6.72 1.03
N GLU A 238 -28.14 -7.62 1.33
CA GLU A 238 -28.19 -8.48 2.52
C GLU A 238 -28.32 -7.65 3.81
N ASP A 239 -27.47 -6.64 3.98
CA ASP A 239 -27.49 -5.75 5.15
C ASP A 239 -28.85 -5.01 5.27
N ALA A 240 -29.44 -4.58 4.15
CA ALA A 240 -30.76 -3.96 4.12
C ALA A 240 -31.88 -4.93 4.55
N VAL A 241 -31.85 -6.17 4.04
CA VAL A 241 -32.80 -7.21 4.42
C VAL A 241 -32.66 -7.54 5.92
N VAL A 242 -31.44 -7.66 6.44
CA VAL A 242 -31.18 -7.91 7.86
C VAL A 242 -31.72 -6.77 8.74
N ARG A 243 -31.50 -5.50 8.35
CA ARG A 243 -32.05 -4.35 9.10
C ARG A 243 -33.57 -4.31 9.07
N LEU A 244 -34.19 -4.59 7.92
CA LEU A 244 -35.64 -4.69 7.81
C LEU A 244 -36.19 -5.81 8.69
N GLY A 245 -35.55 -6.99 8.67
CA GLY A 245 -35.90 -8.11 9.53
C GLY A 245 -35.85 -7.75 11.01
N LYS A 246 -34.78 -7.07 11.46
CA LYS A 246 -34.69 -6.56 12.83
C LYS A 246 -35.81 -5.59 13.17
N LYS A 247 -36.13 -4.64 12.27
CA LYS A 247 -37.20 -3.64 12.47
C LYS A 247 -38.58 -4.29 12.56
N LEU A 248 -38.79 -5.36 11.81
CA LEU A 248 -40.02 -6.15 11.81
C LEU A 248 -40.04 -7.24 12.89
N HIS A 249 -39.03 -7.27 13.78
CA HIS A 249 -38.86 -8.30 14.82
C HIS A 249 -38.83 -9.74 14.28
N LEU A 250 -38.42 -9.93 13.02
CA LEU A 250 -38.24 -11.23 12.41
C LEU A 250 -36.98 -11.88 13.01
N ASN A 251 -37.20 -12.84 13.91
CA ASN A 251 -36.13 -13.51 14.63
C ASN A 251 -35.44 -14.56 13.73
N PRO A 252 -34.16 -14.41 13.36
CA PRO A 252 -33.50 -15.34 12.43
C PRO A 252 -33.36 -16.76 12.99
N ARG A 253 -33.45 -16.92 14.32
CA ARG A 253 -33.27 -18.19 15.02
C ARG A 253 -34.54 -19.05 15.14
N ASN A 254 -35.68 -18.56 14.67
CA ASN A 254 -36.97 -19.24 14.89
C ASN A 254 -37.56 -19.97 13.66
N ARG A 255 -36.72 -20.36 12.68
CA ARG A 255 -37.16 -21.13 11.51
C ARG A 255 -37.93 -22.42 11.85
N ASN A 256 -37.69 -23.03 13.02
CA ASN A 256 -38.40 -24.23 13.44
C ASN A 256 -39.75 -23.96 14.14
N GLN A 257 -39.95 -22.77 14.73
CA GLN A 257 -41.24 -22.40 15.35
C GLN A 257 -42.23 -21.88 14.30
N ASP A 258 -41.76 -21.17 13.27
CA ASP A 258 -42.63 -20.63 12.22
C ASP A 258 -43.13 -21.67 11.20
N ARG A 259 -42.42 -22.80 11.07
CA ARG A 259 -42.92 -23.95 10.29
C ARG A 259 -44.12 -24.63 10.95
N LEU A 260 -44.18 -24.66 12.28
CA LEU A 260 -45.28 -25.28 13.02
C LEU A 260 -46.53 -24.41 13.07
N SER A 261 -46.39 -23.08 13.03
CA SER A 261 -47.52 -22.14 12.96
C SER A 261 -48.17 -22.09 11.57
N LEU A 262 -47.37 -22.17 10.49
CA LEU A 262 -47.90 -22.28 9.12
C LEU A 262 -48.58 -23.63 8.84
N ALA A 263 -48.07 -24.73 9.40
CA ALA A 263 -48.72 -26.04 9.30
C ALA A 263 -50.09 -26.06 10.02
N ARG A 264 -50.22 -25.40 11.19
CA ARG A 264 -51.49 -25.28 11.92
C ARG A 264 -52.52 -24.37 11.24
N LEU A 265 -52.08 -23.35 10.48
CA LEU A 265 -52.99 -22.51 9.70
C LEU A 265 -53.51 -23.22 8.44
N SER A 266 -52.71 -24.10 7.82
CA SER A 266 -53.15 -24.92 6.68
C SER A 266 -54.18 -25.99 7.06
N THR A 267 -54.09 -26.57 8.26
CA THR A 267 -55.07 -27.56 8.75
C THR A 267 -56.40 -26.94 9.15
N ARG A 268 -56.40 -25.67 9.59
CA ARG A 268 -57.64 -24.94 9.93
C ARG A 268 -58.41 -24.43 8.70
N TRP A 269 -57.72 -24.20 7.58
CA TRP A 269 -58.36 -23.84 6.30
C TRP A 269 -58.90 -25.06 5.54
N LEU A 270 -58.23 -26.23 5.63
CA LEU A 270 -58.71 -27.45 4.99
C LEU A 270 -59.87 -28.13 5.75
N GLY A 271 -59.98 -27.94 7.07
CA GLY A 271 -61.08 -28.49 7.88
C GLY A 271 -62.43 -27.79 7.73
N ASN A 272 -62.47 -26.57 7.18
CA ASN A 272 -63.71 -25.80 6.97
C ASN A 272 -64.25 -25.86 5.53
N LEU A 273 -63.59 -26.60 4.63
CA LEU A 273 -64.03 -26.78 3.24
C LEU A 273 -64.64 -28.17 2.96
N THR A 274 -64.62 -29.10 3.93
CA THR A 274 -65.19 -30.46 3.78
C THR A 274 -66.50 -30.68 4.55
N SER A 275 -67.04 -29.67 5.23
CA SER A 275 -68.27 -29.79 6.05
C SER A 275 -69.52 -29.22 5.37
N GLY A 276 -69.45 -28.85 4.08
CA GLY A 276 -70.52 -28.12 3.38
C GLY A 276 -70.99 -28.73 2.06
N ILE A 277 -70.70 -30.01 1.80
CA ILE A 277 -71.25 -30.76 0.66
C ILE A 277 -71.48 -32.21 1.11
N PHE A 278 -72.60 -32.46 1.80
CA PHE A 278 -73.44 -33.67 1.67
C PHE A 278 -74.66 -33.48 2.58
N LEU A 279 -75.84 -33.58 1.93
CA LEU A 279 -77.22 -33.37 2.38
C LEU A 279 -77.72 -31.93 2.36
#